data_AF-A0A535JA85-F1
#
_entry.id   AF-A0A535JA85-F1
#
_cell.length_a   1.000
_cell.length_b   1.000
_cell.length_c   1.000
_cell.angle_alpha   90.00
_cell.angle_beta   90.00
_cell.angle_gamma   90.00
#
_symmetry.space_group_name_H-M   'P 1'
#
loop_
_entity.id
_entity.type
_entity.pdbx_description
1 polymer ?
#
loop_
_entity_poly.entity_id
_entity_poly.type
_entity_poly.pdbx_seq_one_letter_code
_entity_poly.pdbx_strand_id
1 'polypeptide(L)'
;MSWQRVFASVVASAIGLAFWWALTEPLPVPPVILLGVAGAILFCAGLIAGKGGVIAAPVAFLFSLFVASIIATQLHQAFRPQTLPVEEFNGLISLRFPEVLAPLAVALVIGAIGGWVGESILPSRVPQGRG
;
A
#
# COMPACT_ATOMS: atom_id res chain seq x y z
N MET A 1 14.35 -5.53 -15.03
CA MET A 1 13.56 -4.93 -13.93
C MET A 1 14.24 -3.63 -13.58
N SER A 2 13.56 -2.49 -13.70
CA SER A 2 14.14 -1.19 -13.34
C SER A 2 13.93 -0.94 -11.84
N TRP A 3 15.02 -0.90 -11.08
CA TRP A 3 14.97 -0.69 -9.62
C TRP A 3 14.33 0.66 -9.26
N GLN A 4 14.56 1.68 -10.08
CA GLN A 4 13.98 3.02 -9.91
C GLN A 4 12.45 3.00 -9.99
N ARG A 5 11.87 2.23 -10.94
CA ARG A 5 10.41 2.08 -11.07
C ARG A 5 9.79 1.41 -9.84
N VAL A 6 10.44 0.37 -9.35
CA VAL A 6 9.98 -0.37 -8.16
C VAL A 6 10.02 0.54 -6.94
N PHE A 7 11.15 1.20 -6.69
CA PHE A 7 11.29 2.11 -5.57
C PHE A 7 10.27 3.26 -5.62
N ALA A 8 10.12 3.93 -6.76
CA ALA A 8 9.14 4.99 -6.93
C ALA A 8 7.70 4.50 -6.71
N SER A 9 7.35 3.31 -7.23
CA SER A 9 6.03 2.71 -7.02
C SER A 9 5.76 2.40 -5.55
N VAL A 10 6.77 1.90 -4.83
CA VAL A 10 6.66 1.55 -3.40
C VAL A 10 6.44 2.81 -2.59
N VAL A 11 7.24 3.85 -2.79
CA VAL A 11 7.14 5.11 -2.05
C VAL A 11 5.78 5.77 -2.29
N ALA A 12 5.37 5.94 -3.56
CA ALA A 12 4.10 6.57 -3.89
C ALA A 12 2.90 5.81 -3.31
N SER A 13 2.92 4.48 -3.44
CA SER A 13 1.81 3.63 -2.98
C SER A 13 1.76 3.52 -1.47
N ALA A 14 2.91 3.47 -0.80
CA ALA A 14 3.00 3.46 0.66
C ALA A 14 2.41 4.75 1.25
N ILE A 15 2.75 5.91 0.69
CA ILE A 15 2.21 7.21 1.13
C ILE A 15 0.70 7.28 0.88
N GLY A 16 0.25 6.91 -0.32
CA GLY A 16 -1.17 6.93 -0.68
C GLY A 16 -2.02 6.03 0.21
N LEU A 17 -1.54 4.80 0.48
CA LEU A 17 -2.19 3.88 1.41
C LEU A 17 -2.16 4.40 2.84
N ALA A 18 -1.03 4.92 3.32
CA ALA A 18 -0.92 5.44 4.68
C ALA A 18 -1.91 6.58 4.95
N PHE A 19 -2.07 7.47 3.97
CA PHE A 19 -3.05 8.55 4.04
C PHE A 19 -4.49 8.01 3.98
N TRP A 20 -4.76 7.02 3.12
CA TRP A 20 -6.06 6.35 3.06
C TRP A 20 -6.43 5.74 4.41
N TRP A 21 -5.52 5.00 5.05
CA TRP A 21 -5.74 4.42 6.38
C TRP A 21 -6.03 5.50 7.42
N ALA A 22 -5.23 6.57 7.45
CA ALA A 22 -5.40 7.65 8.41
C ALA A 22 -6.72 8.42 8.28
N LEU A 23 -7.29 8.53 7.07
CA LEU A 23 -8.56 9.21 6.82
C LEU A 23 -9.81 8.35 7.08
N THR A 24 -9.65 7.03 7.25
CA THR A 24 -10.81 6.15 7.49
C THR A 24 -11.32 6.17 8.93
N GLU A 25 -10.53 6.66 9.89
CA GLU A 25 -10.97 6.79 11.29
C GLU A 25 -12.11 7.81 11.53
N PRO A 26 -12.15 8.98 10.86
CA PRO A 26 -13.25 9.94 11.07
C PRO A 26 -14.52 9.68 10.24
N LEU A 27 -14.51 8.79 9.25
CA LEU A 27 -15.59 8.69 8.25
C LEU A 27 -16.21 7.29 8.21
N PRO A 28 -17.54 7.15 8.25
CA PRO A 28 -18.21 5.86 8.03
C PRO A 28 -18.08 5.47 6.56
N VAL A 29 -16.94 4.88 6.20
CA VAL A 29 -16.64 4.42 4.84
C VAL A 29 -17.15 2.99 4.67
N PRO A 30 -18.04 2.72 3.69
CA PRO A 30 -18.47 1.36 3.38
C PRO A 30 -17.28 0.42 3.12
N PRO A 31 -17.30 -0.85 3.61
CA PRO A 31 -16.16 -1.78 3.47
C PRO A 31 -15.67 -1.97 2.04
N VAL A 32 -16.58 -1.91 1.07
CA VAL A 32 -16.27 -2.03 -0.36
C VAL A 32 -15.37 -0.90 -0.84
N ILE A 33 -15.59 0.33 -0.36
CA ILE A 33 -14.79 1.51 -0.72
C ILE A 33 -13.44 1.44 -0.01
N LEU A 34 -13.45 1.04 1.27
CA LEU A 34 -12.25 0.88 2.10
C LEU A 34 -11.25 -0.09 1.45
N LEU A 35 -11.74 -1.24 0.99
CA LEU A 35 -10.92 -2.25 0.30
C LEU A 35 -10.66 -1.92 -1.17
N GLY A 36 -11.62 -1.28 -1.84
CA GLY A 36 -11.53 -0.94 -3.26
C GLY A 36 -10.43 0.07 -3.55
N VAL A 37 -10.32 1.13 -2.75
CA VAL A 37 -9.26 2.14 -2.91
C VAL A 37 -7.89 1.54 -2.61
N ALA A 38 -7.77 0.77 -1.53
CA ALA A 38 -6.53 0.08 -1.20
C ALA A 38 -6.10 -0.88 -2.33
N GLY A 39 -7.04 -1.67 -2.86
CA GLY A 39 -6.82 -2.56 -3.99
C GLY A 39 -6.39 -1.82 -5.26
N ALA A 40 -7.02 -0.68 -5.57
CA ALA A 40 -6.64 0.15 -6.72
C ALA A 40 -5.22 0.71 -6.59
N ILE A 41 -4.84 1.18 -5.40
CA ILE A 41 -3.47 1.68 -5.15
C ILE A 41 -2.45 0.55 -5.32
N LEU A 42 -2.73 -0.64 -4.78
CA LEU A 42 -1.85 -1.81 -4.93
C LEU A 42 -1.75 -2.29 -6.38
N PHE A 43 -2.85 -2.19 -7.14
CA PHE A 43 -2.86 -2.52 -8.56
C PHE A 43 -2.00 -1.52 -9.35
N CYS A 44 -2.13 -0.23 -9.06
CA CYS A 44 -1.29 0.82 -9.63
C CYS A 44 0.20 0.64 -9.24
N ALA A 45 0.49 0.21 -8.01
CA ALA A 45 1.84 -0.15 -7.60
C ALA A 45 2.42 -1.25 -8.50
N GLY A 46 1.62 -2.28 -8.77
CA GLY A 46 1.93 -3.33 -9.74
C GLY A 46 2.19 -2.77 -11.14
N LEU A 47 1.25 -2.00 -11.70
CA LEU A 47 1.34 -1.41 -13.04
C LEU A 47 2.64 -0.62 -13.23
N ILE A 48 2.99 0.24 -12.27
CA ILE A 48 4.18 1.10 -12.34
C ILE A 48 5.45 0.25 -12.23
N ALA A 49 5.46 -0.76 -11.35
CA ALA A 49 6.60 -1.64 -11.12
C ALA A 49 6.83 -2.68 -12.24
N GLY A 50 5.83 -2.94 -13.09
CA GLY A 50 5.90 -3.95 -14.16
C GLY A 50 6.21 -5.33 -13.59
N LYS A 51 7.22 -6.04 -14.15
CA LYS A 51 7.70 -7.33 -13.59
C LYS A 51 8.04 -7.32 -12.09
N GLY A 52 8.32 -6.16 -11.50
CA GLY A 52 8.56 -6.01 -10.07
C GLY A 52 7.30 -5.91 -9.21
N GLY A 53 6.11 -5.90 -9.80
CA GLY A 53 4.83 -5.66 -9.11
C GLY A 53 4.51 -6.65 -7.99
N VAL A 54 4.92 -7.91 -8.15
CA VAL A 54 4.77 -8.95 -7.11
C VAL A 54 5.54 -8.62 -5.83
N ILE A 55 6.62 -7.82 -5.92
CA ILE A 55 7.40 -7.37 -4.76
C ILE A 55 6.94 -5.98 -4.33
N ALA A 56 6.67 -5.09 -5.29
CA ALA A 56 6.35 -3.69 -5.01
C ALA A 56 5.05 -3.54 -4.19
N ALA A 57 3.98 -4.25 -4.54
CA ALA A 57 2.70 -4.15 -3.86
C ALA A 57 2.74 -4.60 -2.39
N PRO A 58 3.26 -5.80 -2.03
CA PRO A 58 3.34 -6.20 -0.62
C PRO A 58 4.30 -5.32 0.19
N VAL A 59 5.41 -4.86 -0.41
CA VAL A 59 6.33 -3.94 0.27
C VAL A 59 5.67 -2.59 0.53
N ALA A 60 4.96 -2.04 -0.47
CA ALA A 60 4.19 -0.80 -0.31
C ALA A 60 3.12 -0.94 0.78
N PHE A 61 2.41 -2.08 0.81
CA PHE A 61 1.44 -2.38 1.84
C PHE A 61 2.07 -2.35 3.25
N LEU A 62 3.16 -3.09 3.47
CA LEU A 62 3.85 -3.14 4.76
C LEU A 62 4.38 -1.77 5.20
N PHE A 63 5.00 -1.02 4.29
CA PHE A 63 5.46 0.35 4.59
C PHE A 63 4.28 1.28 4.89
N SER A 64 3.14 1.11 4.22
CA SER A 64 1.95 1.93 4.48
C SER A 64 1.42 1.73 5.90
N LEU A 65 1.44 0.51 6.43
CA LEU A 65 1.00 0.22 7.80
C LEU A 65 1.90 0.93 8.82
N PHE A 66 3.22 0.92 8.57
CA PHE A 66 4.19 1.63 9.42
C PHE A 66 4.00 3.15 9.37
N VAL A 67 3.85 3.73 8.18
CA VAL A 67 3.66 5.18 8.05
C VAL A 67 2.29 5.60 8.62
N ALA A 68 1.24 4.82 8.41
CA ALA A 68 -0.08 5.05 8.98
C ALA A 68 -0.04 5.05 10.52
N SER A 69 0.69 4.12 11.15
CA SER A 69 0.79 4.07 12.61
C SER A 69 1.48 5.30 13.20
N ILE A 70 2.53 5.80 12.52
CA ILE A 70 3.18 7.06 12.90
C ILE A 70 2.18 8.22 12.79
N ILE A 71 1.51 8.37 11.64
CA ILE A 71 0.53 9.45 11.41
C ILE A 71 -0.58 9.40 12.45
N ALA A 72 -1.17 8.23 12.71
CA ALA A 72 -2.22 8.04 13.70
C ALA A 72 -1.76 8.43 15.10
N THR A 73 -0.53 8.05 15.48
CA THR A 73 0.05 8.42 16.78
C THR A 73 0.18 9.95 16.92
N GLN A 74 0.68 10.63 15.88
CA GLN A 74 0.84 12.08 15.91
C GLN A 74 -0.51 12.80 15.94
N LEU A 75 -1.49 12.36 15.14
CA LEU A 75 -2.86 12.90 15.15
C LEU A 75 -3.52 12.71 16.52
N HIS A 76 -3.35 11.54 17.13
CA HIS A 76 -3.91 11.27 18.46
C HIS A 76 -3.35 12.23 19.51
N GLN A 77 -2.03 12.42 19.55
CA GLN A 77 -1.41 13.36 20.47
C GLN A 77 -1.85 14.81 20.23
N ALA A 78 -2.06 15.18 18.96
CA ALA A 78 -2.54 16.51 18.61
C ALA A 78 -3.99 16.77 19.06
N PHE A 79 -4.89 15.79 18.96
CA PHE A 79 -6.32 15.96 19.25
C PHE A 79 -6.76 15.52 20.65
N ARG A 80 -6.02 14.62 21.31
CA ARG A 80 -6.32 14.13 22.68
C ARG A 80 -5.05 14.00 23.53
N PRO A 81 -4.39 15.12 23.88
CA PRO A 81 -3.11 15.11 24.59
C PRO A 81 -3.18 14.58 26.04
N GLN A 82 -4.37 14.35 26.62
CA GLN A 82 -4.54 13.95 28.02
C GLN A 82 -5.00 12.49 28.24
N THR A 83 -5.18 11.71 27.16
CA THR A 83 -5.51 10.27 27.26
C THR A 83 -4.25 9.43 27.08
N LEU A 84 -4.13 8.33 27.85
CA LEU A 84 -3.07 7.34 27.66
C LEU A 84 -2.98 6.94 26.19
N PRO A 85 -1.76 6.79 25.62
CA PRO A 85 -1.59 6.40 24.22
C PRO A 85 -2.39 5.12 23.98
N VAL A 86 -3.30 5.18 23.01
CA VAL A 86 -4.36 4.18 22.83
C VAL A 86 -3.76 2.77 22.78
N GLU A 87 -4.03 1.97 23.82
CA GLU A 87 -3.65 0.55 23.87
C GLU A 87 -4.37 -0.26 22.78
N GLU A 88 -5.49 0.26 22.26
CA GLU A 88 -6.29 -0.28 21.17
C GLU A 88 -6.48 0.76 20.06
N PHE A 89 -5.39 1.23 19.44
CA PHE A 89 -5.54 1.89 18.14
C PHE A 89 -5.93 0.83 17.13
N ASN A 90 -7.25 0.68 16.99
CA ASN A 90 -7.93 -0.04 15.94
C ASN A 90 -7.73 -1.56 15.98
N GLY A 91 -8.73 -2.31 16.46
CA GLY A 91 -8.79 -3.77 16.30
C GLY A 91 -8.74 -4.26 14.84
N LEU A 92 -8.81 -3.35 13.85
CA LEU A 92 -8.60 -3.62 12.42
C LEU A 92 -7.18 -3.29 11.92
N ILE A 93 -6.37 -2.49 12.63
CA ILE A 93 -4.95 -2.20 12.28
C ILE A 93 -3.98 -2.95 13.20
N SER A 94 -4.39 -3.29 14.42
CA SER A 94 -3.73 -4.27 15.28
C SER A 94 -3.98 -5.69 14.75
N LEU A 95 -3.57 -5.93 13.51
CA LEU A 95 -3.54 -7.28 12.97
C LEU A 95 -2.40 -8.02 13.69
N ARG A 96 -2.76 -9.07 14.43
CA ARG A 96 -1.78 -10.04 14.89
C ARG A 96 -1.07 -10.61 13.67
N PHE A 97 0.19 -11.03 13.84
CA PHE A 97 1.01 -11.56 12.75
C PHE A 97 0.27 -12.50 11.75
N PRO A 98 -0.57 -13.47 12.19
CA PRO A 98 -1.32 -14.32 11.25
C PRO A 98 -2.41 -13.58 10.47
N GLU A 99 -3.01 -12.53 11.04
CA GLU A 99 -4.08 -11.76 10.42
C GLU A 99 -3.55 -10.88 9.27
N VAL A 100 -2.27 -10.48 9.30
CA VAL A 100 -1.58 -9.75 8.22
C VAL A 100 -1.36 -10.62 6.97
N LEU A 101 -1.30 -11.95 7.12
CA LEU A 101 -0.97 -12.86 6.03
C LEU A 101 -2.00 -12.83 4.90
N ALA A 102 -3.30 -12.75 5.23
CA ALA A 102 -4.35 -12.71 4.23
C ALA A 102 -4.30 -11.42 3.37
N PRO A 103 -4.26 -10.20 3.96
CA PRO A 103 -4.01 -8.97 3.21
C PRO A 103 -2.72 -8.98 2.40
N LEU A 104 -1.64 -9.57 2.94
CA LEU A 104 -0.37 -9.66 2.23
C LEU A 104 -0.46 -10.58 1.01
N ALA A 105 -1.15 -11.72 1.12
CA ALA A 105 -1.41 -12.62 0.00
C ALA A 105 -2.25 -11.93 -1.08
N VAL A 106 -3.26 -11.14 -0.68
CA VAL A 106 -4.07 -10.34 -1.62
C VAL A 106 -3.20 -9.29 -2.31
N ALA A 107 -2.33 -8.59 -1.58
CA ALA A 107 -1.41 -7.62 -2.15
C ALA A 107 -0.43 -8.24 -3.16
N LEU A 108 0.07 -9.45 -2.88
CA LEU A 108 0.88 -10.23 -3.83
C LEU A 108 0.13 -10.51 -5.13
N VAL A 109 -1.11 -11.00 -5.03
CA VAL A 109 -1.95 -11.31 -6.20
C VAL A 109 -2.25 -10.05 -7.01
N ILE A 110 -2.70 -8.98 -6.35
CA ILE A 110 -3.01 -7.71 -7.01
C ILE A 110 -1.76 -7.11 -7.67
N GLY A 111 -0.63 -7.11 -6.97
CA GLY A 111 0.65 -6.62 -7.50
C GLY A 111 1.16 -7.44 -8.68
N ALA A 112 0.97 -8.76 -8.66
CA ALA A 112 1.32 -9.63 -9.77
C ALA A 112 0.45 -9.36 -11.01
N ILE A 113 -0.88 -9.23 -10.82
CA ILE A 113 -1.81 -8.91 -11.91
C ILE A 113 -1.50 -7.53 -12.49
N GLY A 114 -1.37 -6.51 -11.62
CA GLY A 114 -1.01 -5.15 -12.05
C GLY A 114 0.35 -5.11 -12.73
N GLY A 115 1.34 -5.84 -12.22
CA GLY A 115 2.67 -5.94 -12.82
C GLY A 115 2.68 -6.59 -14.20
N TRP A 116 1.88 -7.65 -14.38
CA TRP A 116 1.70 -8.30 -15.66
C TRP A 116 1.07 -7.35 -16.69
N VAL A 117 -0.04 -6.69 -16.33
CA VAL A 117 -0.69 -5.67 -17.19
C VAL A 117 0.26 -4.51 -17.49
N GLY A 118 0.99 -4.03 -16.49
CA GLY A 118 1.92 -2.90 -16.62
C GLY A 118 3.08 -3.18 -17.57
N GLU A 119 3.59 -4.41 -17.58
CA GLU A 119 4.63 -4.82 -18.54
C GLU A 119 4.10 -4.93 -19.96
N SER A 120 2.81 -5.27 -20.15
CA SER A 120 2.15 -5.28 -21.47
C SER A 120 1.91 -3.86 -22.02
N ILE A 121 1.62 -2.88 -21.16
CA ILE A 121 1.30 -1.50 -21.57
C ILE A 121 2.55 -0.61 -21.63
N LEU A 122 3.48 -0.76 -20.68
CA LEU A 122 4.70 0.03 -20.53
C LEU A 122 5.92 -0.89 -20.39
N PRO A 123 6.39 -1.47 -21.51
CA PRO A 123 7.48 -2.44 -21.50
C PRO A 123 8.73 -1.87 -20.82
N SER A 124 9.32 -2.63 -19.91
CA SER A 124 10.52 -2.22 -19.19
C SER A 124 11.80 -2.22 -20.06
N ARG A 125 11.68 -2.64 -21.32
CA ARG A 125 12.78 -2.75 -22.28
C ARG A 125 12.54 -1.78 -23.41
N VAL A 126 13.44 -0.81 -23.55
CA VAL A 126 13.59 -0.06 -24.80
C VAL A 126 13.95 -1.09 -25.89
N PRO A 127 13.31 -1.09 -27.07
CA PRO A 127 13.78 -1.90 -28.19
C PRO A 127 15.24 -1.51 -28.45
N GLN A 128 16.16 -2.44 -28.29
CA GLN A 128 17.55 -2.25 -28.70
C GLN A 128 17.50 -2.16 -30.23
N GLY A 129 17.44 -0.94 -30.74
CA GLY A 129 17.58 -0.67 -32.16
C GLY A 129 18.91 -1.25 -32.62
N ARG A 130 18.84 -2.14 -33.59
CA ARG A 130 19.99 -2.57 -34.40
C ARG A 130 20.69 -1.30 -34.93
N GLY A 131 21.93 -1.10 -34.53
CA GLY A 131 22.86 -0.11 -35.06
C GLY A 131 24.26 -0.70 -34.96
#